data_AF-A0ABD0MT63-F1
#
_entry.id   AF-A0ABD0MT63-F1
#
_cell.length_a   1.000
_cell.length_b   1.000
_cell.length_c   1.000
_cell.angle_alpha   90.00
_cell.angle_beta   90.00
_cell.angle_gamma   90.00
#
_symmetry.space_group_name_H-M   'P 1'
#
loop_
_entity.id
_entity.type
_entity.pdbx_description
1 polymer ?
#
loop_
_entity_poly.entity_id
_entity_poly.type
_entity_poly.pdbx_seq_one_letter_code
_entity_poly.pdbx_strand_id
1 'polypeptide(L)'
;MDAGVFKWTDEQTHVLIWWRAANEALFTGKRNAAIKGFEAFVVEQGLQDKELKCPATGVSTEDGEPTAASWKWYSAMDEAIGSRPSITPPALVASSGPDVAVASSSSVMAAPVSKKRKGDLTDLMREMEEREAEREREASEREERRWREMEETEDRRERERREREERREREAREREERWRQETSEREERRDKEAKEREERFLRLLEALTKK
;
A
#
# COMPACT_ATOMS: atom_id res chain seq x y z
N MET A 1 19.08 -4.68 15.04
CA MET A 1 19.31 -5.88 14.23
C MET A 1 19.41 -5.39 12.80
N ASP A 2 20.58 -5.48 12.19
CA ASP A 2 20.77 -5.08 10.79
C ASP A 2 19.84 -5.95 9.94
N ALA A 3 18.85 -5.33 9.29
CA ALA A 3 18.06 -5.98 8.25
C ALA A 3 18.99 -6.17 7.05
N GLY A 4 19.76 -7.26 7.06
CA GLY A 4 20.66 -7.61 5.97
C GLY A 4 19.88 -7.75 4.67
N VAL A 5 20.38 -7.10 3.63
CA VAL A 5 19.85 -7.20 2.26
C VAL A 5 19.67 -8.67 1.88
N PHE A 6 18.44 -9.04 1.52
CA PHE A 6 18.13 -10.41 1.17
C PHE A 6 18.73 -10.75 -0.20
N LYS A 7 19.68 -11.70 -0.20
CA LYS A 7 20.29 -12.24 -1.41
C LYS A 7 19.47 -13.41 -1.92
N TRP A 8 18.97 -13.30 -3.15
CA TRP A 8 18.33 -14.40 -3.86
C TRP A 8 19.33 -15.52 -4.11
N THR A 9 18.97 -16.74 -3.76
CA THR A 9 19.73 -17.93 -4.14
C THR A 9 19.29 -18.42 -5.51
N ASP A 10 20.15 -19.20 -6.15
CA ASP A 10 19.84 -19.82 -7.44
C ASP A 10 18.62 -20.77 -7.33
N GLU A 11 18.51 -21.50 -6.22
CA GLU A 11 17.37 -22.35 -5.87
C GLU A 11 16.06 -21.56 -5.79
N GLN A 12 16.07 -20.39 -5.13
CA GLN A 12 14.89 -19.52 -5.01
C GLN A 12 14.47 -18.96 -6.36
N THR A 13 15.43 -18.72 -7.24
CA THR A 13 15.14 -18.24 -8.60
C THR A 13 14.49 -19.35 -9.44
N HIS A 14 14.95 -20.60 -9.32
CA HIS A 14 14.26 -21.76 -9.91
C HIS A 14 12.82 -21.88 -9.41
N VAL A 15 12.61 -21.83 -8.09
CA VAL A 15 11.26 -21.91 -7.49
C VAL A 15 10.36 -20.80 -8.01
N LEU A 16 10.87 -19.56 -8.13
CA LEU A 16 10.12 -18.45 -8.70
C LEU A 16 9.70 -18.70 -10.16
N ILE A 17 10.61 -19.21 -10.99
CA ILE A 17 10.34 -19.48 -12.41
C ILE A 17 9.20 -20.50 -12.55
N TRP A 18 9.29 -21.62 -11.83
CA TRP A 18 8.27 -22.66 -11.83
C TRP A 18 6.94 -22.17 -11.25
N TRP A 19 6.98 -21.45 -10.13
CA TRP A 19 5.79 -20.92 -9.49
C TRP A 19 5.07 -19.92 -10.41
N ARG A 20 5.81 -19.02 -11.06
CA ARG A 20 5.24 -18.05 -12.01
C ARG A 20 4.60 -18.76 -13.21
N ALA A 21 5.22 -19.82 -13.71
CA ALA A 21 4.66 -20.61 -14.81
C ALA A 21 3.36 -21.32 -14.39
N ALA A 22 3.32 -21.91 -13.19
CA ALA A 22 2.11 -22.53 -12.64
C ALA A 22 0.99 -21.50 -12.37
N ASN A 23 1.35 -20.26 -12.02
CA ASN A 23 0.42 -19.18 -11.66
C ASN A 23 0.27 -18.14 -12.77
N GLU A 24 0.34 -18.55 -14.05
CA GLU A 24 0.23 -17.65 -15.22
C GLU A 24 -1.01 -16.74 -15.16
N ALA A 25 -2.12 -17.24 -14.59
CA ALA A 25 -3.38 -16.50 -14.42
C ALA A 25 -3.26 -15.23 -13.54
N LEU A 26 -2.24 -15.13 -12.68
CA LEU A 26 -1.96 -13.92 -11.90
C LEU A 26 -1.23 -12.86 -12.73
N PHE A 27 -0.51 -13.28 -13.77
CA PHE A 27 0.34 -12.44 -14.62
C PHE A 27 -0.35 -12.07 -15.94
N THR A 28 -1.57 -11.57 -15.85
CA THR A 28 -2.45 -11.25 -17.01
C THR A 28 -2.00 -10.07 -17.89
N GLY A 29 -0.87 -9.42 -17.60
CA GLY A 29 -0.41 -8.21 -18.30
C GLY A 29 -1.23 -6.93 -18.00
N LYS A 30 -2.29 -7.03 -17.18
CA LYS A 30 -3.05 -5.87 -16.70
C LYS A 30 -2.21 -5.02 -15.73
N ARG A 31 -2.51 -3.72 -15.62
CA ARG A 31 -1.85 -2.80 -14.68
C ARG A 31 -1.82 -3.42 -13.27
N ASN A 32 -0.65 -3.44 -12.64
CA ASN A 32 -0.39 -3.98 -11.31
C ASN A 32 -0.66 -5.49 -11.13
N ALA A 33 -1.00 -6.25 -12.17
CA ALA A 33 -1.21 -7.69 -12.06
C ALA A 33 0.08 -8.43 -11.67
N ALA A 34 1.22 -8.01 -12.26
CA ALA A 34 2.51 -8.55 -11.91
C ALA A 34 2.88 -8.29 -10.44
N ILE A 35 2.59 -7.09 -9.92
CA ILE A 35 2.85 -6.73 -8.51
C ILE A 35 2.10 -7.68 -7.59
N LYS A 36 0.80 -7.89 -7.82
CA LYS A 36 -0.04 -8.82 -7.04
C LYS A 36 0.45 -10.27 -7.15
N GLY A 37 0.91 -10.68 -8.33
CA GLY A 37 1.49 -12.01 -8.54
C GLY A 37 2.77 -12.22 -7.72
N PHE A 38 3.66 -11.23 -7.68
CA PHE A 38 4.87 -11.30 -6.87
C PHE A 38 4.58 -11.18 -5.36
N GLU A 39 3.61 -10.37 -4.94
CA GLU A 39 3.16 -10.32 -3.54
C GLU A 39 2.65 -11.69 -3.07
N ALA A 40 1.84 -12.37 -3.89
CA ALA A 40 1.36 -13.71 -3.60
C ALA A 40 2.51 -14.72 -3.47
N PHE A 41 3.51 -14.65 -4.35
CA PHE A 41 4.72 -15.48 -4.26
C PHE A 41 5.49 -15.23 -2.95
N VAL A 42 5.71 -13.96 -2.59
CA VAL A 42 6.45 -13.56 -1.37
C VAL A 42 5.73 -14.06 -0.11
N VAL A 43 4.40 -14.01 -0.10
CA VAL A 43 3.57 -14.57 0.98
C VAL A 43 3.75 -16.08 1.07
N GLU A 44 3.63 -16.80 -0.05
CA GLU A 44 3.70 -18.26 -0.08
C GLU A 44 5.08 -18.80 0.31
N GLN A 45 6.15 -18.10 -0.08
CA GLN A 45 7.53 -18.48 0.24
C GLN A 45 8.02 -17.96 1.60
N GLY A 46 7.17 -17.28 2.38
CA GLY A 46 7.53 -16.76 3.71
C GLY A 46 8.64 -15.69 3.66
N LEU A 47 8.64 -14.86 2.61
CA LEU A 47 9.67 -13.84 2.35
C LEU A 47 9.24 -12.42 2.77
N GLN A 48 8.11 -12.27 3.49
CA GLN A 48 7.46 -10.99 3.80
C GLN A 48 8.30 -10.04 4.65
N ASP A 49 9.13 -10.55 5.56
CA ASP A 49 9.95 -9.74 6.46
C ASP A 49 11.33 -9.37 5.87
N LYS A 50 11.54 -9.66 4.58
CA LYS A 50 12.82 -9.45 3.91
C LYS A 50 12.73 -8.27 2.97
N GLU A 51 13.65 -7.31 3.11
CA GLU A 51 13.76 -6.19 2.17
C GLU A 51 14.27 -6.71 0.81
N LEU A 52 13.32 -7.04 -0.06
CA LEU A 52 13.53 -7.50 -1.43
C LEU A 52 13.86 -6.27 -2.30
N LYS A 53 15.13 -5.88 -2.29
CA LYS A 53 15.60 -4.78 -3.13
C LYS A 53 15.77 -5.25 -4.57
N CYS A 54 15.17 -4.55 -5.53
CA CYS A 54 15.53 -4.72 -6.93
C CYS A 54 17.03 -4.40 -7.08
N PRO A 55 17.88 -5.33 -7.56
CA PRO A 55 19.24 -4.97 -7.90
C PRO A 55 19.18 -3.84 -8.94
N ALA A 56 20.15 -2.93 -8.90
CA ALA A 56 20.24 -1.86 -9.88
C ALA A 56 20.14 -2.46 -11.28
N THR A 57 19.09 -2.08 -12.02
CA THR A 57 18.84 -2.53 -13.38
C THR A 57 20.08 -2.23 -14.22
N GLY A 58 20.87 -3.26 -14.55
CA GLY A 58 22.13 -3.07 -15.30
C GLY A 58 23.29 -3.99 -14.94
N VAL A 59 23.19 -4.89 -13.95
CA VAL A 59 24.22 -5.95 -13.76
C VAL A 59 24.02 -7.02 -14.84
N SER A 60 24.47 -6.70 -16.04
CA SER A 60 24.78 -7.69 -17.06
C SER A 60 25.96 -8.49 -16.54
N THR A 61 25.84 -9.81 -16.44
CA THR A 61 26.99 -10.71 -16.29
C THR A 61 27.98 -10.35 -17.38
N GLU A 62 29.09 -9.78 -16.96
CA GLU A 62 30.27 -9.50 -17.77
C GLU A 62 30.79 -10.82 -18.31
N ASP A 63 30.55 -11.11 -19.60
CA ASP A 63 31.34 -11.96 -20.48
C ASP A 63 30.46 -12.52 -21.63
N GLY A 64 30.54 -11.87 -22.80
CA GLY A 64 30.04 -12.41 -24.07
C GLY A 64 28.61 -12.04 -24.45
N GLU A 65 28.33 -12.07 -25.76
CA GLU A 65 27.04 -11.67 -26.34
C GLU A 65 25.86 -12.41 -25.67
N PRO A 66 24.86 -11.68 -25.12
CA PRO A 66 23.71 -12.29 -24.45
C PRO A 66 22.77 -12.88 -25.50
N THR A 67 23.05 -14.09 -25.95
CA THR A 67 22.09 -14.90 -26.69
C THR A 67 21.13 -15.52 -25.66
N ALA A 68 19.86 -15.76 -25.99
CA ALA A 68 18.94 -16.51 -25.13
C ALA A 68 19.54 -17.87 -24.69
N ALA A 69 20.44 -18.45 -25.49
CA ALA A 69 21.19 -19.65 -25.17
C ALA A 69 22.23 -19.51 -24.04
N SER A 70 22.70 -18.30 -23.71
CA SER A 70 23.66 -18.06 -22.63
C SER A 70 23.01 -17.65 -21.30
N TRP A 71 21.68 -17.54 -21.26
CA TRP A 71 20.96 -17.25 -20.02
C TRP A 71 20.90 -18.50 -19.14
N LYS A 72 21.54 -18.45 -17.96
CA LYS A 72 21.55 -19.58 -16.99
C LYS A 72 20.15 -20.07 -16.60
N TRP A 73 19.13 -19.23 -16.75
CA TRP A 73 17.72 -19.53 -16.45
C TRP A 73 16.90 -20.01 -17.64
N TYR A 74 17.47 -20.02 -18.85
CA TYR A 74 16.74 -20.37 -20.07
C TYR A 74 16.14 -21.77 -20.00
N SER A 75 16.93 -22.79 -19.65
CA SER A 75 16.44 -24.18 -19.56
C SER A 75 15.33 -24.32 -18.53
N ALA A 76 15.46 -23.67 -17.37
CA ALA A 76 14.45 -23.69 -16.32
C ALA A 76 13.14 -23.01 -16.76
N MET A 77 13.24 -21.89 -17.49
CA MET A 77 12.07 -21.19 -18.03
C MET A 77 11.41 -21.99 -19.16
N ASP A 78 12.21 -22.53 -20.08
CA ASP A 78 11.72 -23.29 -21.24
C ASP A 78 11.01 -24.58 -20.81
N GLU A 79 11.58 -25.29 -19.82
CA GLU A 79 10.97 -26.48 -19.21
C GLU A 79 9.66 -26.13 -18.48
N ALA A 80 9.66 -25.05 -17.68
CA ALA A 80 8.48 -24.63 -16.92
C ALA A 80 7.30 -24.20 -17.83
N ILE A 81 7.59 -23.63 -19.00
CA ILE A 81 6.57 -23.22 -19.99
C ILE A 81 6.25 -24.38 -20.96
N GLY A 82 6.99 -25.49 -20.90
CA GLY A 82 6.72 -26.74 -21.62
C GLY A 82 6.77 -26.59 -23.13
N SER A 83 7.67 -25.75 -23.67
CA SER A 83 7.79 -25.44 -25.10
C SER A 83 6.49 -24.97 -25.78
N ARG A 84 5.54 -24.41 -25.03
CA ARG A 84 4.27 -23.91 -25.57
C ARG A 84 4.54 -22.63 -26.38
N PRO A 85 4.22 -22.57 -27.69
CA PRO A 85 4.25 -21.31 -28.42
C PRO A 85 3.15 -20.39 -27.85
N SER A 86 3.54 -19.46 -26.98
CA SER A 86 2.65 -18.50 -26.30
C SER A 86 1.98 -17.52 -27.28
N ILE A 87 2.47 -17.45 -28.52
CA ILE A 87 1.87 -16.73 -29.62
C ILE A 87 1.33 -17.76 -30.60
N THR A 88 0.01 -17.80 -30.81
CA THR A 88 -0.55 -18.29 -32.07
C THR A 88 0.11 -17.46 -33.17
N PRO A 89 0.98 -18.04 -34.02
CA PRO A 89 1.60 -17.27 -35.08
C PRO A 89 0.47 -16.68 -35.95
N PRO A 90 0.55 -15.40 -36.36
CA PRO A 90 -0.39 -14.87 -37.33
C PRO A 90 -0.41 -15.82 -38.51
N ALA A 91 -1.60 -16.33 -38.86
CA ALA A 91 -1.77 -17.30 -39.92
C ALA A 91 -1.21 -16.68 -41.21
N LEU A 92 -0.02 -17.11 -41.59
CA LEU A 92 0.53 -16.84 -42.92
C LEU A 92 -0.34 -17.61 -43.89
N VAL A 93 -1.36 -16.94 -44.44
CA VAL A 93 -2.11 -17.45 -45.59
C VAL A 93 -1.15 -17.46 -46.76
N ALA A 94 -0.40 -18.55 -46.91
CA ALA A 94 0.33 -18.84 -48.13
C ALA A 94 -0.73 -19.10 -49.21
N SER A 95 -1.10 -18.05 -49.95
CA SER A 95 -1.89 -18.17 -51.17
C SER A 95 -1.03 -18.85 -52.24
N SER A 96 -0.94 -20.18 -52.20
CA SER A 96 -0.56 -20.97 -53.38
C SER A 96 -1.82 -21.25 -54.18
N GLY A 97 -2.12 -20.39 -55.15
CA GLY A 97 -3.04 -20.68 -56.24
C GLY A 97 -2.24 -20.90 -57.53
N PRO A 98 -2.52 -21.95 -58.32
CA PRO A 98 -1.82 -22.18 -59.58
C PRO A 98 -2.33 -21.23 -60.68
N ASP A 99 -1.36 -20.60 -61.33
CA ASP A 99 -1.34 -20.20 -62.74
C ASP A 99 -2.41 -19.22 -63.26
N VAL A 100 -2.04 -17.93 -63.35
CA VAL A 100 -2.34 -17.08 -64.51
C VAL A 100 -1.36 -15.90 -64.56
N ALA A 101 -0.51 -15.91 -65.60
CA ALA A 101 0.43 -14.85 -65.92
C ALA A 101 -0.28 -13.60 -66.48
N VAL A 102 -0.01 -12.41 -65.92
CA VAL A 102 -0.04 -11.13 -66.66
C VAL A 102 0.99 -10.14 -66.11
N ALA A 103 1.99 -9.86 -66.95
CA ALA A 103 2.82 -8.67 -67.15
C ALA A 103 3.29 -7.78 -65.97
N SER A 104 4.62 -7.65 -65.91
CA SER A 104 5.43 -6.66 -65.20
C SER A 104 5.02 -5.20 -65.36
N SER A 105 5.25 -4.39 -64.33
CA SER A 105 6.07 -3.16 -64.45
C SER A 105 6.49 -2.54 -63.11
N SER A 106 7.72 -2.03 -63.12
CA SER A 106 8.32 -0.99 -62.26
C SER A 106 9.01 -1.39 -60.95
N SER A 107 10.28 -1.77 -61.09
CA SER A 107 11.46 -1.16 -60.43
C SER A 107 11.18 0.01 -59.47
N VAL A 108 11.60 -0.05 -58.20
CA VAL A 108 12.88 0.49 -57.67
C VAL A 108 12.96 0.40 -56.12
N MET A 109 14.19 0.21 -55.63
CA MET A 109 14.73 0.49 -54.28
C MET A 109 14.50 -0.50 -53.12
N ALA A 110 15.56 -1.27 -52.87
CA ALA A 110 15.94 -1.74 -51.55
C ALA A 110 16.17 -0.53 -50.62
N ALA A 111 15.48 -0.51 -49.47
CA ALA A 111 15.66 0.52 -48.46
C ALA A 111 16.99 0.31 -47.71
N PRO A 112 17.83 1.36 -47.55
CA PRO A 112 19.05 1.26 -46.77
C PRO A 112 18.75 1.16 -45.28
N VAL A 113 19.52 0.28 -44.64
CA VAL A 113 19.62 0.05 -43.20
C VAL A 113 19.61 1.36 -42.43
N SER A 114 18.69 1.44 -41.47
CA SER A 114 18.47 2.54 -40.55
C SER A 114 19.74 2.96 -39.80
N LYS A 115 20.31 4.11 -40.16
CA LYS A 115 21.09 4.94 -39.23
C LYS A 115 20.18 6.03 -38.69
N LYS A 116 19.28 5.69 -37.77
CA LYS A 116 18.42 6.67 -37.11
C LYS A 116 18.96 7.02 -35.72
N ARG A 117 19.35 8.30 -35.66
CA ARG A 117 19.86 9.14 -34.56
C ARG A 117 19.48 8.69 -33.14
N LYS A 118 20.49 8.46 -32.31
CA LYS A 118 20.37 8.21 -30.86
C LYS A 118 19.68 9.36 -30.08
N GLY A 119 19.55 10.55 -30.65
CA GLY A 119 18.87 11.70 -30.01
C GLY A 119 17.34 11.64 -30.03
N ASP A 120 16.74 10.92 -30.98
CA ASP A 120 15.27 10.89 -31.19
C ASP A 120 14.55 10.06 -30.11
N LEU A 121 15.21 9.01 -29.61
CA LEU A 121 14.66 8.14 -28.58
C LEU A 121 14.73 8.77 -27.18
N THR A 122 15.80 9.52 -26.88
CA THR A 122 15.97 10.20 -25.59
C THR A 122 14.98 11.35 -25.40
N ASP A 123 14.63 12.05 -26.48
CA ASP A 123 13.64 13.12 -26.44
C ASP A 123 12.22 12.55 -26.30
N LEU A 124 11.93 11.42 -26.94
CA LEU A 124 10.65 10.71 -26.78
C LEU A 124 10.46 10.13 -25.36
N MET A 125 11.54 9.62 -24.74
CA MET A 125 11.49 9.16 -23.34
C MET A 125 11.19 10.31 -22.38
N ARG A 126 11.82 11.47 -22.60
CA ARG A 126 11.56 12.68 -21.82
C ARG A 126 10.14 13.20 -22.00
N GLU A 127 9.63 13.20 -23.23
CA GLU A 127 8.25 13.61 -23.53
C GLU A 127 7.22 12.66 -22.89
N MET A 128 7.48 11.33 -22.90
CA MET A 128 6.64 10.37 -22.18
C MET A 128 6.67 10.59 -20.67
N GLU A 129 7.85 10.87 -20.10
CA GLU A 129 8.03 11.09 -18.67
C GLU A 129 7.36 12.41 -18.22
N GLU A 130 7.44 13.47 -19.03
CA GLU A 130 6.69 14.71 -18.81
C GLU A 130 5.17 14.48 -18.89
N ARG A 131 4.72 13.68 -19.86
CA ARG A 131 3.30 13.32 -20.02
C ARG A 131 2.80 12.35 -18.96
N GLU A 132 3.66 11.57 -18.33
CA GLU A 132 3.36 10.77 -17.15
C GLU A 132 3.33 11.64 -15.90
N ALA A 133 4.28 12.55 -15.73
CA ALA A 133 4.32 13.50 -14.63
C ALA A 133 3.09 14.43 -14.62
N GLU A 134 2.60 14.86 -15.79
CA GLU A 134 1.36 15.64 -15.89
C GLU A 134 0.14 14.84 -15.43
N ARG A 135 0.03 13.58 -15.85
CA ARG A 135 -1.05 12.68 -15.44
C ARG A 135 -0.97 12.32 -13.96
N GLU A 136 0.24 12.22 -13.41
CA GLU A 136 0.49 11.96 -12.00
C GLU A 136 0.17 13.18 -11.14
N ARG A 137 0.53 14.40 -11.57
CA ARG A 137 0.12 15.64 -10.91
C ARG A 137 -1.40 15.77 -10.88
N GLU A 138 -2.07 15.51 -11.99
CA GLU A 138 -3.54 15.57 -12.05
C GLU A 138 -4.18 14.48 -11.17
N ALA A 139 -3.60 13.29 -11.09
CA ALA A 139 -4.05 12.24 -10.18
C ALA A 139 -3.84 12.64 -8.71
N SER A 140 -2.67 13.18 -8.38
CA SER A 140 -2.32 13.66 -7.05
C SER A 140 -3.24 14.81 -6.61
N GLU A 141 -3.55 15.77 -7.49
CA GLU A 141 -4.48 16.85 -7.18
C GLU A 141 -5.91 16.34 -6.93
N ARG A 142 -6.36 15.35 -7.70
CA ARG A 142 -7.67 14.70 -7.49
C ARG A 142 -7.71 13.92 -6.17
N GLU A 143 -6.62 13.27 -5.80
CA GLU A 143 -6.49 12.56 -4.53
C GLU A 143 -6.39 13.53 -3.35
N GLU A 144 -5.63 14.61 -3.48
CA GLU A 144 -5.51 15.66 -2.46
C GLU A 144 -6.85 16.36 -2.22
N ARG A 145 -7.63 16.59 -3.29
CA ARG A 145 -8.99 17.15 -3.17
C ARG A 145 -9.93 16.20 -2.41
N ARG A 146 -9.85 14.89 -2.69
CA ARG A 146 -10.60 13.87 -1.95
C ARG A 146 -10.14 13.77 -0.49
N TRP A 147 -8.84 13.88 -0.26
CA TRP A 147 -8.26 13.86 1.08
C TRP A 147 -8.76 15.06 1.90
N ARG A 148 -8.72 16.26 1.34
CA ARG A 148 -9.24 17.48 1.99
C ARG A 148 -10.73 17.39 2.33
N GLU A 149 -11.56 16.83 1.46
CA GLU A 149 -13.00 16.64 1.73
C GLU A 149 -13.25 15.61 2.85
N MET A 150 -12.44 14.55 2.89
CA MET A 150 -12.50 13.53 3.94
C MET A 150 -12.06 14.11 5.29
N GLU A 151 -10.95 14.84 5.30
CA GLU A 151 -10.42 15.53 6.48
C GLU A 151 -11.44 16.52 7.04
N GLU A 152 -12.02 17.41 6.23
CA GLU A 152 -13.04 18.36 6.68
C GLU A 152 -14.28 17.66 7.27
N THR A 153 -14.68 16.54 6.67
CA THR A 153 -15.81 15.73 7.17
C THR A 153 -15.50 15.09 8.52
N GLU A 154 -14.28 14.60 8.71
CA GLU A 154 -13.80 14.05 9.97
C GLU A 154 -13.69 15.14 11.05
N ASP A 155 -13.11 16.28 10.70
CA ASP A 155 -12.92 17.45 11.55
C ASP A 155 -14.27 17.98 12.09
N ARG A 156 -15.31 17.99 11.24
CA ARG A 156 -16.69 18.31 11.65
C ARG A 156 -17.24 17.30 12.65
N ARG A 157 -17.04 16.00 12.39
CA ARG A 157 -17.51 14.92 13.28
C ARG A 157 -16.79 14.96 14.63
N GLU A 158 -15.52 15.28 14.63
CA GLU A 158 -14.72 15.41 15.85
C GLU A 158 -15.16 16.61 16.68
N ARG A 159 -15.40 17.77 16.04
CA ARG A 159 -15.99 18.94 16.71
C ARG A 159 -17.33 18.60 17.37
N GLU A 160 -18.25 17.94 16.66
CA GLU A 160 -19.54 17.52 17.25
C GLU A 160 -19.37 16.53 18.42
N ARG A 161 -18.42 15.59 18.31
CA ARG A 161 -18.12 14.64 19.40
C ARG A 161 -17.62 15.39 20.62
N ARG A 162 -16.68 16.32 20.43
CA ARG A 162 -16.09 17.13 21.50
C ARG A 162 -17.14 18.00 22.19
N GLU A 163 -18.02 18.65 21.45
CA GLU A 163 -19.12 19.45 22.04
C GLU A 163 -20.08 18.59 22.87
N ARG A 164 -20.42 17.39 22.39
CA ARG A 164 -21.27 16.45 23.14
C ARG A 164 -20.58 15.98 24.42
N GLU A 165 -19.29 15.75 24.37
CA GLU A 165 -18.49 15.34 25.52
C GLU A 165 -18.36 16.47 26.54
N GLU A 166 -18.05 17.69 26.10
CA GLU A 166 -18.04 18.88 26.97
C GLU A 166 -19.40 19.14 27.62
N ARG A 167 -20.51 18.93 26.89
CA ARG A 167 -21.86 19.05 27.47
C ARG A 167 -22.08 18.02 28.58
N ARG A 168 -21.69 16.77 28.34
CA ARG A 168 -21.78 15.70 29.35
C ARG A 168 -20.88 15.98 30.55
N GLU A 169 -19.70 16.53 30.32
CA GLU A 169 -18.75 16.87 31.37
C GLU A 169 -19.27 18.03 32.23
N ARG A 170 -19.83 19.08 31.62
CA ARG A 170 -20.49 20.17 32.37
C ARG A 170 -21.63 19.64 33.24
N GLU A 171 -22.52 18.81 32.68
CA GLU A 171 -23.60 18.18 33.43
C GLU A 171 -23.08 17.23 34.53
N ALA A 172 -21.93 16.59 34.34
CA ALA A 172 -21.30 15.74 35.35
C ALA A 172 -20.71 16.59 36.49
N ARG A 173 -20.00 17.68 36.16
CA ARG A 173 -19.43 18.61 37.14
C ARG A 173 -20.50 19.26 37.98
N GLU A 174 -21.59 19.74 37.38
CA GLU A 174 -22.73 20.30 38.13
C GLU A 174 -23.38 19.27 39.07
N ARG A 175 -23.53 18.02 38.61
CA ARG A 175 -24.06 16.94 39.47
C ARG A 175 -23.10 16.63 40.61
N GLU A 176 -21.80 16.62 40.36
CA GLU A 176 -20.78 16.39 41.39
C GLU A 176 -20.77 17.54 42.41
N GLU A 177 -20.85 18.79 41.96
CA GLU A 177 -20.93 19.96 42.85
C GLU A 177 -22.18 19.92 43.73
N ARG A 178 -23.36 19.60 43.16
CA ARG A 178 -24.59 19.41 43.94
C ARG A 178 -24.44 18.30 44.96
N TRP A 179 -23.85 17.18 44.56
CA TRP A 179 -23.62 16.06 45.47
C TRP A 179 -22.66 16.46 46.60
N ARG A 180 -21.57 17.16 46.29
CA ARG A 180 -20.63 17.70 47.27
C ARG A 180 -21.32 18.64 48.27
N GLN A 181 -22.13 19.58 47.77
CA GLN A 181 -22.92 20.48 48.62
C GLN A 181 -23.87 19.71 49.53
N GLU A 182 -24.66 18.78 48.98
CA GLU A 182 -25.59 17.98 49.76
C GLU A 182 -24.88 17.13 50.82
N THR A 183 -23.73 16.54 50.47
CA THR A 183 -22.92 15.77 51.43
C THR A 183 -22.37 16.68 52.54
N SER A 184 -21.89 17.87 52.19
CA SER A 184 -21.37 18.84 53.17
C SER A 184 -22.48 19.32 54.11
N GLU A 185 -23.67 19.60 53.60
CA GLU A 185 -24.81 20.02 54.44
C GLU A 185 -25.27 18.90 55.37
N ARG A 186 -25.32 17.66 54.87
CA ARG A 186 -25.65 16.48 55.69
C ARG A 186 -24.62 16.26 56.79
N GLU A 187 -23.35 16.44 56.50
CA GLU A 187 -22.26 16.33 57.47
C GLU A 187 -22.34 17.46 58.51
N GLU A 188 -22.54 18.71 58.09
CA GLU A 188 -22.69 19.85 59.01
C GLU A 188 -23.90 19.68 59.95
N ARG A 189 -25.01 19.12 59.46
CA ARG A 189 -26.16 18.77 60.31
C ARG A 189 -25.80 17.73 61.36
N ARG A 190 -25.05 16.69 60.99
CA ARG A 190 -24.59 15.67 61.93
C ARG A 190 -23.64 16.27 62.97
N ASP A 191 -22.75 17.15 62.56
CA ASP A 191 -21.81 17.83 63.45
C ASP A 191 -22.53 18.76 64.43
N LYS A 192 -23.55 19.49 63.99
CA LYS A 192 -24.39 20.32 64.88
C LYS A 192 -25.10 19.47 65.92
N GLU A 193 -25.74 18.37 65.51
CA GLU A 193 -26.39 17.45 66.44
C GLU A 193 -25.38 16.80 67.40
N ALA A 194 -24.18 16.46 66.94
CA ALA A 194 -23.11 15.91 67.78
C ALA A 194 -22.66 16.93 68.83
N LYS A 195 -22.40 18.19 68.42
CA LYS A 195 -22.05 19.29 69.35
C LYS A 195 -23.15 19.54 70.38
N GLU A 196 -24.42 19.56 69.98
CA GLU A 196 -25.52 19.70 70.94
C GLU A 196 -25.61 18.52 71.92
N ARG A 197 -25.37 17.29 71.46
CA ARG A 197 -25.32 16.10 72.33
C ARG A 197 -24.16 16.19 73.31
N GLU A 198 -22.98 16.61 72.84
CA GLU A 198 -21.80 16.83 73.67
C GLU A 198 -22.04 17.94 74.71
N GLU A 199 -22.62 19.08 74.33
CA GLU A 199 -22.96 20.14 75.27
C GLU A 199 -23.97 19.68 76.32
N ARG A 200 -25.02 18.94 75.92
CA ARG A 200 -25.98 18.35 76.87
C ARG A 200 -25.29 17.40 77.83
N PHE A 201 -24.38 16.58 77.33
CA PHE A 201 -23.60 15.65 78.14
C PHE A 201 -22.68 16.37 79.13
N LEU A 202 -21.97 17.42 78.68
CA LEU A 202 -21.12 18.24 79.55
C LEU A 202 -21.92 18.96 80.65
N ARG A 203 -23.10 19.51 80.33
CA ARG A 203 -23.99 20.12 81.33
C ARG A 203 -24.44 19.11 82.40
N LEU A 204 -24.72 17.86 82.02
CA LEU A 204 -25.08 16.80 82.97
C LEU A 204 -23.89 16.44 83.88
N LEU A 205 -22.69 16.35 83.33
CA LEU A 205 -21.48 16.10 84.12
C LEU A 205 -21.20 17.24 85.11
N GLU A 206 -21.36 18.49 84.68
CA GLU A 206 -21.22 19.66 85.56
C GLU A 206 -22.24 19.65 86.72
N ALA A 207 -23.49 19.25 86.44
CA ALA A 207 -24.52 19.11 87.48
C ALA A 207 -24.22 17.98 88.49
N LEU A 208 -23.54 16.92 88.05
CA LEU A 208 -23.14 15.81 88.91
C LEU A 208 -21.93 16.14 89.80
N THR A 209 -20.99 16.96 89.31
CA THR A 209 -19.78 17.34 90.05
C THR A 209 -19.98 18.51 91.01
N LYS A 210 -21.09 19.25 90.89
CA LYS A 210 -21.48 20.37 91.80
C LYS A 210 -22.33 19.94 93.02
N LYS A 211 -22.46 18.64 93.28
CA LYS A 211 -23.02 18.09 94.52
C LYS A 211 -21.90 17.73 95.49
#